data_AF-A0A1F8TIN8-F1
#
_entry.id   AF-A0A1F8TIN8-F1
#
_cell.length_a   1.000
_cell.length_b   1.000
_cell.length_c   1.000
_cell.angle_alpha   90.00
_cell.angle_beta   90.00
_cell.angle_gamma   90.00
#
_symmetry.space_group_name_H-M   'P 1'
#
loop_
_entity.id
_entity.type
_entity.pdbx_description
1 polymer ?
#
loop_
_entity_poly.entity_id
_entity_poly.type
_entity_poly.pdbx_seq_one_letter_code
_entity_poly.pdbx_strand_id
1 'polypeptide(L)'
;MVMPVMQYAPETCAWCEGEGKYGNYGDICLVCNGQGSVLVAQPARKCPHCAGTGTQVSGDFHDRCKICGGSGWSHVFKTSVTGGR
;
A
#
# COMPACT_ATOMS: atom_id res chain seq x y z
N MET A 1 27.83 -11.70 -13.88
CA MET A 1 26.94 -11.45 -12.73
C MET A 1 25.82 -10.56 -13.23
N VAL A 2 24.64 -11.13 -13.46
CA VAL A 2 23.49 -10.38 -14.01
C VAL A 2 22.94 -9.51 -12.89
N MET A 3 22.85 -8.20 -13.12
CA MET A 3 22.12 -7.32 -12.20
C MET A 3 20.65 -7.76 -12.19
N PRO A 4 20.07 -8.11 -11.03
CA PRO A 4 18.67 -8.51 -10.99
C PRO A 4 17.81 -7.32 -11.44
N VAL A 5 17.03 -7.52 -12.50
CA VAL A 5 16.01 -6.56 -12.92
C VAL A 5 14.96 -6.53 -11.81
N MET A 6 14.81 -5.38 -11.15
CA MET A 6 13.77 -5.20 -10.14
C MET A 6 12.41 -5.20 -10.84
N GLN A 7 11.75 -6.35 -10.82
CA GLN A 7 10.43 -6.53 -11.42
C GLN A 7 9.37 -6.00 -10.46
N TYR A 8 8.44 -5.20 -10.96
CA TYR A 8 7.24 -4.80 -10.21
C TYR A 8 6.03 -5.56 -10.73
N ALA A 9 5.14 -5.95 -9.81
CA ALA A 9 3.84 -6.50 -10.14
C ALA A 9 2.76 -5.86 -9.26
N PRO A 10 1.51 -5.76 -9.75
CA PRO A 10 0.40 -5.24 -8.96
C PRO A 10 0.01 -6.24 -7.87
N GLU A 11 0.03 -5.80 -6.62
CA GLU A 11 -0.45 -6.55 -5.46
C GLU A 11 -1.70 -5.87 -4.90
N THR A 12 -2.57 -6.65 -4.26
CA THR A 12 -3.82 -6.13 -3.69
C THR A 12 -3.53 -5.13 -2.57
N CYS A 13 -4.23 -4.00 -2.58
CA CYS A 13 -4.09 -3.01 -1.53
C CYS A 13 -4.76 -3.53 -0.25
N ALA A 14 -4.01 -3.68 0.84
CA ALA A 14 -4.57 -4.19 2.09
C ALA A 14 -5.63 -3.27 2.71
N TRP A 15 -5.57 -1.96 2.45
CA TRP A 15 -6.49 -0.99 3.04
C TRP A 15 -7.92 -1.06 2.49
N CYS A 16 -8.07 -1.24 1.18
CA CYS A 16 -9.37 -1.34 0.51
C CYS A 16 -9.67 -2.75 -0.03
N GLU A 17 -8.82 -3.73 0.31
CA GLU A 17 -8.98 -5.14 -0.07
C GLU A 17 -9.19 -5.38 -1.57
N GLY A 18 -8.68 -4.49 -2.44
CA GLY A 18 -8.87 -4.60 -3.89
C GLY A 18 -10.02 -3.77 -4.46
N GLU A 19 -10.88 -3.17 -3.64
CA GLU A 19 -12.07 -2.47 -4.11
C GLU A 19 -11.74 -1.10 -4.74
N GLY A 20 -10.62 -0.50 -4.35
CA GLY A 20 -10.26 0.86 -4.76
C GLY A 20 -11.08 1.96 -4.06
N LYS A 21 -11.99 1.59 -3.16
CA LYS A 21 -12.79 2.51 -2.34
C LYS A 21 -12.62 2.19 -0.86
N TYR A 22 -12.88 3.17 0.01
CA TYR A 22 -12.80 2.97 1.45
C TYR A 22 -13.73 3.93 2.19
N GLY A 23 -14.29 3.48 3.32
CA GLY A 23 -15.16 4.27 4.18
C GLY A 23 -16.65 4.15 3.81
N ASN A 24 -17.51 4.67 4.70
CA ASN A 24 -18.96 4.49 4.62
C ASN A 24 -19.62 5.13 3.40
N TYR A 25 -18.96 6.14 2.81
CA TYR A 25 -19.45 6.86 1.63
C TYR A 25 -18.84 6.34 0.32
N GLY A 26 -17.98 5.31 0.37
CA GLY A 26 -17.34 4.75 -0.82
C GLY A 26 -16.34 5.70 -1.47
N ASP A 27 -15.64 6.51 -0.67
CA ASP A 27 -14.62 7.44 -1.14
C ASP A 27 -13.47 6.69 -1.82
N ILE A 28 -12.78 7.37 -2.73
CA ILE A 28 -11.62 6.80 -3.42
C ILE A 28 -10.55 6.42 -2.39
N CYS A 29 -10.04 5.19 -2.48
CA CYS A 29 -8.96 4.74 -1.61
C CYS A 29 -7.68 5.51 -1.91
N LEU A 30 -7.30 6.41 -0.98
CA LEU A 30 -6.12 7.27 -1.08
C LEU A 30 -4.79 6.51 -1.01
N VAL A 31 -4.80 5.23 -0.67
CA VAL A 31 -3.58 4.39 -0.60
C VAL A 31 -3.19 3.88 -1.98
N CYS A 32 -4.17 3.44 -2.78
CA CYS A 32 -3.97 2.93 -4.14
C CYS A 32 -4.42 3.92 -5.23
N ASN A 33 -4.90 5.11 -4.83
CA ASN A 33 -5.52 6.11 -5.69
C ASN A 33 -6.67 5.54 -6.54
N GLY A 34 -7.52 4.70 -5.95
CA GLY A 34 -8.67 4.12 -6.64
C GLY A 34 -8.40 2.86 -7.46
N GLN A 35 -7.14 2.43 -7.60
CA GLN A 35 -6.79 1.31 -8.47
C GLN A 35 -7.09 -0.08 -7.87
N GLY A 36 -7.33 -0.16 -6.56
CA GLY A 36 -7.48 -1.44 -5.83
C GLY A 36 -6.16 -2.19 -5.62
N SER A 37 -5.10 -1.84 -6.35
CA SER A 37 -3.78 -2.47 -6.27
C SER A 37 -2.66 -1.44 -6.15
N VAL A 38 -1.51 -1.91 -5.67
CA VAL A 38 -0.26 -1.14 -5.60
C VAL A 38 0.85 -1.92 -6.29
N LEU A 39 1.75 -1.22 -6.98
CA LEU A 39 2.91 -1.86 -7.61
C LEU A 39 3.97 -2.17 -6.55
N VAL A 40 4.36 -3.44 -6.43
CA VAL A 40 5.29 -3.93 -5.41
C VAL A 40 6.48 -4.60 -6.07
N ALA A 41 7.68 -4.29 -5.58
CA ALA A 41 8.92 -4.95 -6.03
C ALA A 41 8.88 -6.44 -5.70
N GLN A 42 9.29 -7.26 -6.66
CA GLN A 42 9.24 -8.71 -6.56
C GLN A 42 10.58 -9.29 -6.06
N PRO A 43 10.56 -10.35 -5.22
CA PRO A 43 9.36 -11.03 -4.72
C PRO A 43 8.58 -10.18 -3.72
N ALA A 44 7.25 -10.17 -3.81
CA ALA A 44 6.40 -9.36 -2.95
C ALA A 44 6.65 -9.66 -1.47
N ARG A 45 6.95 -8.62 -0.69
CA ARG A 45 7.21 -8.71 0.74
C ARG A 45 6.18 -7.89 1.52
N LYS A 46 5.44 -8.56 2.41
CA LYS A 46 4.52 -7.90 3.35
C LYS A 46 5.29 -6.93 4.24
N CYS A 47 4.63 -5.84 4.63
CA CYS A 47 5.20 -4.88 5.59
C CYS A 47 5.45 -5.60 6.93
N PRO A 48 6.70 -5.60 7.45
CA PRO A 48 7.02 -6.32 8.67
C PRO A 48 6.39 -5.68 9.92
N HIS A 49 6.08 -4.38 9.88
CA HIS A 49 5.51 -3.65 11.02
C HIS A 49 4.03 -3.95 11.27
N CYS A 50 3.26 -4.16 10.20
CA CYS A 50 1.84 -4.49 10.30
C CYS A 50 1.53 -5.92 9.83
N ALA A 51 2.55 -6.74 9.56
CA ALA A 51 2.41 -8.09 9.02
C ALA A 51 1.52 -8.19 7.75
N GLY A 52 1.39 -7.10 7.00
CA GLY A 52 0.57 -7.03 5.79
C GLY A 52 -0.87 -6.55 5.98
N THR A 53 -1.32 -6.21 7.19
CA THR A 53 -2.69 -5.72 7.40
C THR A 53 -2.92 -4.31 6.86
N GLY A 54 -1.85 -3.55 6.63
CA GLY A 54 -1.96 -2.12 6.26
C GLY A 54 -2.44 -1.23 7.41
N THR A 55 -2.77 -1.78 8.58
CA THR A 55 -3.27 -1.05 9.74
C THR A 55 -2.27 -1.10 10.88
N GLN A 56 -2.34 -0.13 11.78
CA GLN A 56 -1.66 -0.17 13.07
C GLN A 56 -2.70 0.14 14.15
N VAL A 57 -2.63 -0.61 15.25
CA VAL A 57 -3.50 -0.43 16.41
C VAL A 57 -2.76 0.43 17.42
N SER A 58 -3.38 1.52 17.88
CA SER A 58 -2.85 2.37 18.94
C SER A 58 -3.98 2.70 19.91
N GLY A 59 -4.10 1.89 20.96
CA GLY A 59 -5.28 1.90 21.83
C GLY A 59 -6.52 1.45 21.06
N ASP A 60 -7.60 2.23 21.15
CA ASP A 60 -8.88 1.95 20.46
C ASP A 60 -8.91 2.43 19.00
N PHE A 61 -7.84 3.09 18.53
CA PHE A 61 -7.80 3.65 17.18
C PHE A 61 -7.13 2.69 16.19
N HIS A 62 -7.84 2.41 15.10
CA HIS A 62 -7.30 1.76 13.91
C HIS A 62 -6.94 2.83 12.88
N ASP A 63 -5.65 3.04 12.65
CA ASP A 63 -5.15 3.96 11.63
C ASP A 63 -4.30 3.18 10.60
N ARG A 64 -4.01 3.83 9.47
CA ARG A 64 -3.07 3.32 8.47
C ARG A 64 -1.70 3.11 9.11
N CYS A 65 -1.09 1.97 8.83
CA CYS A 65 0.29 1.70 9.17
C CYS A 65 1.18 2.79 8.54
N LYS A 66 1.83 3.62 9.37
CA LYS A 66 2.60 4.77 8.88
C LYS A 66 3.85 4.37 8.11
N ILE A 67 4.35 3.16 8.32
CA ILE A 67 5.53 2.63 7.63
C ILE A 67 5.22 2.28 6.16
N CYS A 68 4.12 1.57 5.91
CA CYS A 68 3.72 1.21 4.54
C CYS A 68 2.69 2.18 3.92
N GLY A 69 2.16 3.13 4.70
CA GLY A 69 1.14 4.07 4.27
C GLY A 69 -0.25 3.46 4.06
N GLY A 70 -0.52 2.28 4.62
CA GLY A 70 -1.78 1.55 4.43
C GLY A 70 -1.72 0.42 3.41
N SER A 71 -0.66 0.32 2.60
CA SER A 71 -0.62 -0.63 1.49
C SER A 71 -0.57 -2.10 1.92
N GLY A 72 0.00 -2.38 3.10
CA GLY A 72 0.32 -3.73 3.56
C GLY A 72 1.64 -4.28 2.98
N TRP A 73 2.29 -3.56 2.07
CA TRP A 73 3.46 -4.04 1.34
C TRP A 73 4.71 -3.20 1.64
N SER A 74 5.86 -3.84 1.60
CA SER A 74 7.16 -3.16 1.55
C SER A 74 7.59 -2.96 0.10
N HIS A 75 8.48 -2.00 -0.16
CA HIS A 75 8.97 -1.70 -1.51
C HIS A 75 7.87 -1.41 -2.54
N VAL A 76 6.81 -0.69 -2.11
CA VAL A 76 5.80 -0.16 -3.02
C VAL A 76 6.43 0.92 -3.89
N PHE A 77 6.18 0.84 -5.20
CA PHE A 77 6.54 1.90 -6.14
C PHE A 77 5.70 3.14 -5.84
N LYS A 78 6.35 4.18 -5.34
CA LYS A 78 5.74 5.50 -5.19
C LYS A 78 6.13 6.32 -6.41
N THR A 79 5.17 6.63 -7.26
CA THR A 79 5.31 7.74 -8.21
C THR A 79 5.41 9.01 -7.38
N SER A 80 6.63 9.48 -7.15
CA SER A 80 6.86 10.79 -6.57
C SER A 80 6.37 11.84 -7.55
N VAL A 81 5.08 12.17 -7.49
CA VAL A 81 4.59 13.47 -7.94
C VAL A 81 5.04 14.45 -6.87
N THR A 82 6.32 14.81 -6.92
CA THR A 82 6.83 15.98 -6.22
C THR A 82 6.24 17.19 -6.94
N GLY A 83 5.14 17.74 -6.43
CA GLY A 83 4.60 18.98 -6.98
C GLY A 83 3.18 19.32 -6.55
N GLY A 84 3.05 20.28 -5.63
CA GLY A 84 1.82 21.07 -5.56
C GLY A 84 1.45 21.67 -4.20
N ARG A 85 2.25 22.67 -3.76
CA ARG A 85 2.01 23.68 -2.71
C ARG A 85 1.80 23.21 -1.27
#